data_AF-A0A836RNJ2-F1
#
_entry.id   AF-A0A836RNJ2-F1
#
_cell.length_a   1.000
_cell.length_b   1.000
_cell.length_c   1.000
_cell.angle_alpha   90.00
_cell.angle_beta   90.00
_cell.angle_gamma   90.00
#
_symmetry.space_group_name_H-M   'P 1'
#
loop_
_entity.id
_entity.type
_entity.pdbx_description
1 polymer ?
#
loop_
_entity_poly.entity_id
_entity_poly.type
_entity_poly.pdbx_seq_one_letter_code
_entity_poly.pdbx_strand_id
1 'polypeptide(L)' 'MLLKPKHELNLIQTSSIIIGQVIGSGIFINVPIVAAIAGNPWMAVYIWFLGGLSACLSLIITGAAGSRWYK' A
#
# COMPACT_ATOMS: atom_id res chain seq x y z
N MET A 1 -9.70 -37.71 1.63
CA MET A 1 -9.35 -36.82 2.76
C MET A 1 -9.48 -35.39 2.26
N LEU A 2 -10.54 -34.67 2.63
CA LEU A 2 -10.79 -33.28 2.19
C LEU A 2 -9.98 -32.34 3.08
N LEU A 3 -8.88 -31.78 2.56
CA LEU A 3 -8.12 -30.72 3.23
C LEU A 3 -8.97 -29.45 3.24
N LYS A 4 -9.61 -29.16 4.38
CA LYS A 4 -10.28 -27.87 4.61
C LYS A 4 -9.19 -26.81 4.84
N PRO A 5 -9.05 -25.79 3.98
CA PRO A 5 -8.07 -24.74 4.21
C PRO A 5 -8.40 -24.03 5.52
N LYS A 6 -7.38 -23.79 6.35
CA LYS A 6 -7.53 -22.97 7.56
C LYS A 6 -7.91 -21.55 7.11
N HIS A 7 -8.98 -21.02 7.68
CA HIS A 7 -9.46 -19.67 7.39
C HIS A 7 -8.71 -18.62 8.24
N GLU A 8 -7.39 -18.74 8.27
CA GLU A 8 -6.51 -17.87 9.04
C GLU A 8 -5.35 -17.46 8.14
N LEU A 9 -5.16 -16.15 8.00
CA LEU A 9 -3.99 -15.59 7.33
C LEU A 9 -2.96 -15.24 8.40
N ASN A 10 -1.75 -15.79 8.25
CA ASN A 10 -0.63 -15.34 9.07
C ASN A 10 -0.16 -13.95 8.60
N LEU A 11 0.55 -13.21 9.45
CA LEU A 11 1.02 -11.86 9.20
C LEU A 11 1.78 -11.72 7.88
N ILE A 12 2.63 -12.71 7.55
CA ILE A 12 3.41 -12.75 6.30
C ILE A 12 2.50 -12.87 5.07
N GLN A 13 1.44 -13.68 5.16
CA GLN A 13 0.50 -13.86 4.05
C GLN A 13 -0.31 -12.58 3.85
N THR A 14 -0.81 -12.01 4.95
CA THR A 14 -1.54 -10.73 4.94
C THR A 14 -0.69 -9.58 4.39
N SER A 15 0.57 -9.44 4.83
CA SER A 15 1.47 -8.40 4.33
C SER A 15 1.79 -8.57 2.86
N SER A 16 2.02 -9.79 2.41
CA SER A 16 2.30 -10.09 0.99
C SER A 16 1.13 -9.71 0.10
N ILE A 17 -0.11 -9.99 0.54
CA ILE A 17 -1.32 -9.58 -0.17
C ILE A 17 -1.40 -8.06 -0.27
N ILE A 18 -1.22 -7.34 0.85
CA ILE A 18 -1.29 -5.87 0.86
C ILE A 18 -0.22 -5.26 -0.05
N ILE A 19 1.03 -5.73 0.05
CA ILE A 19 2.15 -5.25 -0.79
C ILE A 19 1.85 -5.48 -2.27
N GLY A 20 1.40 -6.68 -2.64
CA GLY A 20 1.06 -7.03 -4.02
C GLY A 20 -0.15 -6.26 -4.58
N GLN A 21 -1.06 -5.80 -3.73
CA GLN A 21 -2.18 -4.94 -4.13
C GLN A 21 -1.77 -3.46 -4.28
N VAL A 22 -0.85 -2.97 -3.45
CA VAL A 22 -0.42 -1.57 -3.46
C VAL A 22 0.62 -1.29 -4.55
N ILE A 23 1.56 -2.21 -4.79
CA ILE A 23 2.59 -2.04 -5.82
C ILE A 23 2.00 -2.40 -7.19
N GLY A 24 1.69 -1.37 -7.97
CA GLY A 24 1.17 -1.51 -9.35
C GLY A 24 2.02 -0.77 -10.39
N SER A 25 1.43 -0.57 -11.59
CA SER A 25 2.07 0.13 -12.71
C SER A 25 2.38 1.60 -12.46
N GLY A 26 1.77 2.20 -11.43
CA GLY A 26 1.92 3.62 -11.10
C GLY A 26 3.37 4.05 -10.85
N ILE A 27 4.25 3.17 -10.37
CA ILE A 27 5.67 3.51 -10.18
C ILE A 27 6.37 3.80 -11.52
N PHE A 28 6.08 3.05 -12.57
CA PHE A 28 6.71 3.23 -13.88
C PHE A 28 6.20 4.47 -14.62
N ILE A 29 4.95 4.85 -14.36
CA ILE A 29 4.30 6.00 -14.99
C ILE A 29 4.65 7.29 -14.25
N ASN A 30 4.56 7.29 -12.91
CA ASN A 30 4.59 8.52 -12.13
C ASN A 30 6.01 8.94 -11.72
N VAL A 31 6.99 8.03 -11.65
CA VAL A 31 8.37 8.41 -11.33
C VAL A 31 8.94 9.46 -12.29
N PRO A 32 8.90 9.31 -13.63
CA PRO A 32 9.41 10.35 -14.53
C PRO A 32 8.61 11.65 -14.44
N ILE A 33 7.30 11.57 -14.20
CA ILE A 33 6.43 12.75 -14.04
C ILE A 33 6.81 13.54 -12.78
N VAL A 34 6.94 12.87 -11.64
CA VAL A 34 7.33 13.51 -10.38
C VAL A 34 8.75 14.06 -10.47
N ALA A 35 9.68 13.35 -11.11
CA ALA A 35 11.04 13.85 -11.32
C ALA A 35 11.07 15.12 -12.18
N ALA A 36 10.27 15.17 -13.25
CA ALA A 36 10.17 16.34 -14.12
C ALA A 36 9.55 17.55 -13.42
N ILE A 37 8.52 17.34 -12.58
CA ILE A 37 7.86 18.41 -11.82
C ILE A 37 8.74 18.91 -10.67
N ALA A 38 9.40 17.99 -9.96
CA ALA A 38 10.17 18.33 -8.76
C ALA A 38 11.47 19.08 -9.09
N GLY A 39 12.07 18.83 -10.25
CA GLY A 39 13.32 19.46 -10.70
C GLY A 39 14.57 19.11 -9.89
N ASN A 40 14.42 18.53 -8.70
CA ASN A 40 15.48 18.11 -7.79
C ASN A 40 15.22 16.66 -7.31
N PRO A 41 16.20 15.74 -7.43
CA PRO A 41 16.05 14.35 -6.97
C PRO A 41 15.61 14.21 -5.52
N TRP A 42 16.12 15.05 -4.61
CA TRP A 42 15.76 15.00 -3.20
C TRP A 42 14.32 15.42 -2.95
N MET A 43 13.83 16.40 -3.71
CA MET A 43 12.44 16.83 -3.67
C MET A 43 11.51 15.73 -4.19
N ALA A 44 11.90 15.01 -5.25
CA ALA A 44 11.14 13.88 -5.77
C ALA A 44 11.01 12.76 -4.72
N VAL A 45 12.10 12.41 -4.02
CA VAL A 45 12.08 11.44 -2.91
C VAL A 45 11.18 11.91 -1.78
N TYR A 46 11.25 13.20 -1.42
CA TYR A 46 10.42 13.77 -0.37
C TYR A 46 8.91 13.71 -0.73
N ILE A 47 8.55 14.00 -1.98
CA ILE A 47 7.16 13.88 -2.47
C ILE A 47 6.68 12.43 -2.37
N TRP A 48 7.48 11.45 -2.78
CA TRP A 48 7.14 10.03 -2.64
C TRP A 48 7.01 9.59 -1.18
N PHE A 49 7.87 10.10 -0.30
CA PHE A 49 7.79 9.84 1.13
C PHE A 49 6.48 10.37 1.74
N LEU A 50 6.10 11.62 1.43
CA LEU A 50 4.83 12.19 1.89
C LEU A 50 3.60 11.45 1.33
N GLY A 51 3.68 11.01 0.07
CA GLY A 51 2.65 10.18 -0.56
C GLY A 51 2.48 8.83 0.16
N GLY A 52 3.59 8.16 0.48
CA GLY A 52 3.59 6.92 1.26
C GLY A 52 3.00 7.09 2.66
N LEU A 53 3.38 8.15 3.37
CA LEU A 53 2.86 8.46 4.70
C LEU A 53 1.34 8.69 4.68
N SER A 54 0.86 9.41 3.67
CA SER A 54 -0.57 9.66 3.47
C SER A 54 -1.34 8.37 3.16
N ALA A 55 -0.75 7.49 2.33
CA ALA A 55 -1.33 6.19 2.04
C ALA A 55 -1.43 5.29 3.29
N CYS A 56 -0.38 5.25 4.13
CA CYS A 56 -0.41 4.53 5.39
C CYS A 56 -1.55 4.98 6.30
N LEU A 57 -1.76 6.29 6.45
CA LEU A 57 -2.86 6.82 7.26
C LEU A 57 -4.23 6.40 6.70
N SER A 58 -4.41 6.48 5.38
CA SER A 58 -5.65 6.05 4.71
C SER A 58 -5.97 4.57 4.94
N LEU A 59 -4.95 3.70 4.86
CA LEU A 59 -5.10 2.26 5.11
C LEU A 59 -5.52 1.97 6.55
N ILE A 60 -4.97 2.68 7.54
CA ILE A 60 -5.34 2.52 8.95
C ILE A 60 -6.80 2.93 9.18
N ILE A 61 -7.22 4.08 8.64
CA ILE A 61 -8.59 4.58 8.79
C ILE A 61 -9.59 3.60 8.14
N THR A 62 -9.30 3.15 6.93
CA THR A 62 -10.18 2.24 6.16
C THR A 62 -10.25 0.88 6.84
N GLY A 63 -9.12 0.34 7.31
CA GLY A 63 -9.07 -0.91 8.06
C GLY A 63 -9.86 -0.84 9.37
N ALA A 64 -9.72 0.26 10.12
CA ALA A 64 -10.48 0.49 11.34
C ALA A 64 -12.00 0.57 11.06
N ALA A 65 -12.41 1.26 10.00
CA ALA A 65 -13.81 1.33 9.58
C ALA A 65 -14.35 -0.06 9.20
N GLY A 66 -13.59 -0.84 8.41
CA GLY A 66 -13.98 -2.20 8.00
C GLY A 66 -14.17 -3.16 9.19
N SER A 67 -13.30 -3.08 10.20
CA SER A 67 -13.39 -3.92 11.40
C SER A 67 -14.65 -3.68 12.24
N ARG A 68 -15.29 -2.50 12.12
CA ARG A 68 -16.51 -2.15 12.84
C ARG A 68 -17.74 -2.89 12.29
N TRP A 69 -17.77 -3.15 10.98
CA TRP A 69 -18.90 -3.79 10.29
C TRP A 69 -18.90 -5.32 10.38
N TYR A 70 -17.82 -5.91 10.89
CA TYR A 70 -17.66 -7.37 11.06
C TYR A 70 -18.01 -7.85 12.47
N LYS A 71 -18.56 -6.96 13.31
CA LYS A 71 -19.13 -7.28 14.62
C LYS A 71 -20.62 -7.54 14.51
#